data_AF-A0A0Q5ZQY1-F1
#
_entry.id   AF-A0A0Q5ZQY1-F1
#
_cell.length_a   1.000
_cell.length_b   1.000
_cell.length_c   1.000
_cell.angle_alpha   90.00
_cell.angle_beta   90.00
_cell.angle_gamma   90.00
#
_symmetry.space_group_name_H-M   'P 1'
#
loop_
_entity.id
_entity.type
_entity.pdbx_description
1 polymer ?
#
loop_
_entity_poly.entity_id
_entity_poly.type
_entity_poly.pdbx_seq_one_letter_code
_entity_poly.pdbx_strand_id
1 'polypeptide(L)'
;MFEKLFRKKEPDSQLISVIEYPKNYTFETYFKIETGLWKRTDLITICEKNTGESNLNNLILKHLNYSKCVKEKNIDFKEMYENYKKLTSHSSIKKQMKDSKSVQIFRNDQHIIFTPTKNGGTSGHNRGYTEIAERKIIIDKNSENLASCLLMGFKECE
;
A
#
# COMPACT_ATOMS: atom_id res chain seq x y z
N MET A 1 16.62 -28.78 -30.80
CA MET A 1 16.66 -27.31 -30.69
C MET A 1 15.41 -26.89 -29.90
N PHE A 2 15.53 -26.75 -28.58
CA PHE A 2 14.41 -26.39 -27.71
C PHE A 2 14.45 -24.88 -27.51
N GLU A 3 13.54 -24.16 -28.16
CA GLU A 3 13.27 -22.76 -27.82
C GLU A 3 12.73 -22.73 -26.38
N LYS A 4 13.60 -22.40 -25.44
CA LYS A 4 13.16 -21.98 -24.10
C LYS A 4 12.33 -20.73 -24.33
N LEU A 5 11.01 -20.88 -24.28
CA LEU A 5 10.07 -19.79 -24.05
C LEU A 5 10.53 -19.06 -22.79
N PHE A 6 11.33 -18.01 -22.98
CA PHE A 6 11.62 -17.03 -21.95
C PHE A 6 10.28 -16.42 -21.58
N ARG A 7 9.65 -16.93 -20.51
CA ARG A 7 8.59 -16.19 -19.81
C ARG A 7 9.17 -14.81 -19.55
N LYS A 8 8.65 -13.79 -20.22
CA LYS A 8 8.91 -12.39 -19.85
C LYS A 8 8.71 -12.32 -18.34
N LYS A 9 9.79 -12.07 -17.61
CA LYS A 9 9.71 -11.82 -16.17
C LYS A 9 8.72 -10.68 -16.04
N GLU A 10 7.56 -10.91 -15.40
CA GLU A 10 6.67 -9.79 -15.11
C GLU A 10 7.53 -8.74 -14.38
N PRO A 11 7.41 -7.45 -14.75
CA PRO A 11 8.13 -6.41 -14.04
C PRO A 11 7.83 -6.57 -12.55
N ASP A 12 8.86 -6.42 -11.71
CA ASP A 12 8.76 -6.56 -10.26
C ASP A 12 7.86 -5.42 -9.75
N SER A 13 6.55 -5.62 -9.85
CA SER A 13 5.55 -4.67 -9.41
C SER A 13 5.44 -4.78 -7.91
N GLN A 14 5.55 -3.64 -7.23
CA GLN A 14 5.50 -3.56 -5.78
C GLN A 14 4.36 -2.65 -5.38
N LEU A 15 3.66 -3.02 -4.31
CA LEU A 15 2.55 -2.25 -3.78
C LEU A 15 2.66 -2.19 -2.25
N ILE A 16 2.49 -0.97 -1.74
CA ILE A 16 2.25 -0.70 -0.34
C ILE A 16 1.04 0.21 -0.21
N SER A 17 0.40 0.20 0.95
CA SER A 17 -0.57 1.22 1.32
C SER A 17 -0.05 1.97 2.53
N VAL A 18 -0.22 3.29 2.55
CA VAL A 18 0.05 4.10 3.72
C VAL A 18 -1.25 4.78 4.14
N ILE A 19 -1.67 4.49 5.37
CA ILE A 19 -2.91 4.99 5.95
C ILE A 19 -2.57 6.06 6.98
N GLU A 20 -3.10 7.25 6.80
CA GLU A 20 -3.10 8.34 7.77
C GLU A 20 -4.29 8.17 8.71
N TYR A 21 -3.99 8.12 10.01
CA TYR A 21 -4.95 8.27 11.10
C TYR A 21 -4.66 9.57 11.87
N PRO A 22 -5.57 10.06 12.75
CA PRO A 22 -5.33 11.31 13.47
C PRO A 22 -4.05 11.33 14.32
N LYS A 23 -3.57 10.17 14.79
CA LYS A 23 -2.41 10.06 15.69
C LYS A 23 -1.17 9.43 15.06
N ASN A 24 -1.30 8.70 13.97
CA ASN A 24 -0.20 7.91 13.41
C ASN A 24 -0.35 7.70 11.89
N TYR A 25 0.70 7.16 11.30
CA TYR A 25 0.67 6.52 9.99
C TYR A 25 0.79 5.01 10.17
N THR A 26 0.09 4.26 9.33
CA THR A 26 0.22 2.79 9.22
C THR A 26 0.69 2.43 7.82
N PHE A 27 1.80 1.71 7.74
CA PHE A 27 2.37 1.19 6.50
C PHE A 27 2.00 -0.29 6.35
N GLU A 28 1.38 -0.64 5.24
CA GLU A 28 0.97 -2.00 4.91
C GLU A 28 1.73 -2.49 3.67
N THR A 29 2.44 -3.61 3.77
CA THR A 29 3.05 -4.25 2.59
C THR A 29 2.11 -5.25 1.94
N TYR A 30 2.08 -5.26 0.61
CA TYR A 30 1.32 -6.23 -0.18
C TYR A 30 2.24 -7.13 -1.01
N PHE A 31 1.84 -8.38 -1.20
CA PHE A 31 2.42 -9.28 -2.19
C PHE A 31 1.45 -9.47 -3.35
N LYS A 32 1.98 -9.56 -4.58
CA LYS A 32 1.20 -9.96 -5.74
C LYS A 32 1.18 -11.49 -5.80
N ILE A 33 0.02 -12.10 -5.77
CA ILE A 33 -0.11 -13.56 -5.87
C ILE A 33 -0.23 -14.00 -7.34
N GLU A 34 -0.16 -15.29 -7.64
CA GLU A 34 -0.12 -15.80 -9.03
C GLU A 34 -1.37 -15.43 -9.85
N THR A 35 -2.50 -15.21 -9.18
CA THR A 35 -3.75 -14.80 -9.82
C THR A 35 -3.80 -13.31 -10.18
N GLY A 36 -2.77 -12.54 -9.81
CA GLY A 36 -2.68 -11.10 -10.01
C GLY A 36 -3.28 -10.26 -8.89
N LEU A 37 -3.94 -10.89 -7.89
CA LEU A 37 -4.47 -10.19 -6.73
C LEU A 37 -3.36 -9.72 -5.79
N TRP A 38 -3.64 -8.63 -5.06
CA TRP A 38 -2.77 -8.13 -4.00
C TRP A 38 -3.21 -8.68 -2.64
N LYS A 39 -2.32 -9.42 -1.98
CA LYS A 39 -2.50 -9.95 -0.63
C LYS A 39 -1.75 -9.06 0.35
N ARG A 40 -2.46 -8.48 1.32
CA ARG A 40 -1.81 -7.77 2.43
C ARG A 40 -1.02 -8.76 3.28
N THR A 41 0.17 -8.38 3.69
CA THR A 41 1.07 -9.18 4.54
C THR A 41 0.93 -8.78 6.01
N ASP A 42 1.54 -9.57 6.90
CA ASP A 42 1.68 -9.22 8.32
C ASP A 42 2.81 -8.20 8.58
N LEU A 43 3.53 -7.76 7.53
CA LEU A 43 4.52 -6.69 7.65
C LEU A 43 3.80 -5.33 7.68
N ILE A 44 3.52 -4.89 8.90
CA ILE A 44 2.87 -3.62 9.20
C ILE A 44 3.79 -2.79 10.09
N THR A 45 3.97 -1.52 9.76
CA THR A 45 4.69 -0.57 10.64
C THR A 45 3.76 0.57 11.01
N ILE A 46 3.71 0.93 12.29
CA ILE A 46 2.96 2.09 12.80
C ILE A 46 3.98 3.10 13.32
N CYS A 47 3.88 4.36 12.90
CA CYS A 47 4.71 5.44 13.41
C CYS A 47 3.88 6.68 13.74
N GLU A 48 4.33 7.49 14.71
CA GLU A 48 3.66 8.71 15.12
C GLU A 48 3.65 9.78 14.01
N LYS A 49 2.73 10.75 14.11
CA LYS A 49 2.57 11.84 13.12
C LYS A 49 3.76 12.80 13.04
N ASN A 50 4.48 12.97 14.14
CA ASN A 50 5.67 13.81 14.26
C ASN A 50 6.95 13.14 13.72
N THR A 51 6.84 11.94 13.14
CA THR A 51 8.01 11.28 12.54
C THR A 51 8.56 12.14 11.40
N GLY A 52 9.88 12.34 11.39
CA GLY A 52 10.54 13.17 10.38
C GLY A 52 10.48 12.55 8.97
N GLU A 53 10.58 13.40 7.95
CA GLU A 53 10.50 12.98 6.54
C GLU A 53 11.54 11.91 6.16
N SER A 54 12.76 11.99 6.70
CA SER A 54 13.79 10.98 6.47
C SER A 54 13.34 9.58 6.93
N ASN A 55 12.64 9.49 8.07
CA ASN A 55 12.12 8.22 8.55
C ASN A 55 10.97 7.72 7.66
N LEU A 56 10.07 8.60 7.22
CA LEU A 56 9.01 8.26 6.27
C LEU A 56 9.58 7.73 4.94
N ASN A 57 10.59 8.38 4.37
CA ASN A 57 11.30 7.91 3.18
C ASN A 57 11.82 6.49 3.37
N ASN A 58 12.51 6.24 4.49
CA ASN A 58 13.06 4.93 4.81
C ASN A 58 11.98 3.86 4.98
N LEU A 59 10.84 4.20 5.61
CA LEU A 59 9.72 3.28 5.77
C LEU A 59 9.06 2.93 4.42
N ILE A 60 8.83 3.92 3.56
CA ILE A 60 8.29 3.71 2.20
C ILE A 60 9.20 2.73 1.45
N LEU A 61 10.51 3.01 1.40
CA LEU A 61 11.47 2.16 0.70
C LEU A 61 11.57 0.77 1.29
N LYS A 62 11.61 0.65 2.63
CA LYS A 62 11.60 -0.63 3.33
C LYS A 62 10.40 -1.46 2.88
N HIS A 63 9.19 -0.92 3.00
CA HIS A 63 7.97 -1.66 2.67
C HIS A 63 7.89 -2.02 1.17
N LEU A 64 8.31 -1.13 0.27
CA LEU A 64 8.39 -1.40 -1.17
C LEU A 64 9.42 -2.49 -1.50
N ASN A 65 10.56 -2.53 -0.81
CA ASN A 65 11.60 -3.54 -1.01
C ASN A 65 11.17 -4.93 -0.49
N TYR A 66 10.29 -4.98 0.51
CA TYR A 66 9.69 -6.24 0.96
C TYR A 66 8.59 -6.75 0.02
N SER A 67 7.85 -5.86 -0.64
CA SER A 67 6.80 -6.22 -1.60
C SER A 67 7.38 -7.02 -2.77
N LYS A 68 6.69 -8.09 -3.17
CA LYS A 68 7.14 -9.02 -4.21
C LYS A 68 5.98 -9.86 -4.75
N CYS A 69 6.24 -10.57 -5.85
CA CYS A 69 5.38 -11.62 -6.35
C CYS A 69 5.63 -12.93 -5.60
N VAL A 70 4.58 -13.66 -5.22
CA VAL A 70 4.67 -14.95 -4.53
C VAL A 70 3.87 -16.04 -5.22
N LYS A 71 4.35 -17.29 -5.11
CA LYS A 71 3.70 -18.49 -5.64
C LYS A 71 2.57 -18.96 -4.72
N GLU A 72 1.53 -18.14 -4.61
CA GLU A 72 0.33 -18.43 -3.83
C GLU A 72 -0.89 -18.26 -4.74
N LYS A 73 -1.92 -19.09 -4.57
CA LYS A 73 -3.13 -19.07 -5.43
C LYS A 73 -4.37 -18.57 -4.71
N ASN A 74 -4.42 -18.73 -3.39
CA ASN A 74 -5.59 -18.45 -2.57
C ASN A 74 -5.23 -17.45 -1.48
N ILE A 75 -6.18 -16.62 -1.06
CA ILE A 75 -6.02 -15.69 0.07
C ILE A 75 -7.01 -16.12 1.16
N ASP A 76 -6.51 -16.39 2.37
CA ASP A 76 -7.38 -16.50 3.55
C ASP A 76 -7.71 -15.09 4.06
N PHE A 77 -8.84 -14.55 3.58
CA PHE A 77 -9.30 -13.23 3.98
C PHE A 77 -9.67 -13.13 5.47
N LYS A 78 -10.08 -14.25 6.10
CA LYS A 78 -10.46 -14.27 7.51
C LYS A 78 -9.22 -14.17 8.38
N GLU A 79 -8.21 -14.97 8.10
CA GLU A 79 -6.92 -14.91 8.80
C GLU A 79 -6.27 -13.53 8.62
N MET A 80 -6.21 -13.03 7.38
CA MET A 80 -5.64 -11.71 7.08
C MET A 80 -6.37 -10.57 7.82
N TYR A 81 -7.67 -10.70 8.02
CA TYR A 81 -8.46 -9.72 8.79
C TYR A 81 -8.16 -9.80 10.28
N GLU A 82 -8.10 -11.00 10.87
CA GLU A 82 -7.81 -11.18 12.29
C GLU A 82 -6.36 -10.80 12.65
N ASN A 83 -5.39 -11.11 11.79
CA ASN A 83 -3.99 -10.70 11.98
C ASN A 83 -3.87 -9.18 11.97
N TYR A 84 -4.55 -8.51 11.04
CA TYR A 84 -4.54 -7.05 10.98
C TYR A 84 -5.09 -6.38 12.25
N LYS A 85 -6.19 -6.91 12.82
CA LYS A 85 -6.72 -6.41 14.10
C LYS A 85 -5.69 -6.51 15.23
N LYS A 86 -4.99 -7.65 15.31
CA LYS A 86 -3.97 -7.90 16.34
C LYS A 86 -2.79 -6.95 16.19
N LEU A 87 -2.35 -6.70 14.97
CA LEU A 87 -1.18 -5.85 14.67
C LEU A 87 -1.47 -4.35 14.83
N THR A 88 -2.70 -3.91 14.54
CA THR A 88 -3.04 -2.47 14.51
C THR A 88 -3.86 -1.98 15.69
N SER A 89 -4.28 -2.88 16.59
CA SER A 89 -5.21 -2.58 17.70
C SER A 89 -6.59 -2.08 17.27
N HIS A 90 -6.89 -2.01 15.97
CA HIS A 90 -8.21 -1.65 15.47
C HIS A 90 -9.14 -2.86 15.50
N SER A 91 -9.98 -2.93 16.53
CA SER A 91 -10.85 -4.09 16.81
C SER A 91 -11.94 -4.37 15.76
N SER A 92 -12.19 -3.48 14.80
CA SER A 92 -13.21 -3.65 13.76
C SER A 92 -12.88 -2.86 12.49
N ILE A 93 -13.44 -3.26 11.35
CA ILE A 93 -13.23 -2.55 10.07
C ILE A 93 -13.74 -1.10 10.14
N LYS A 94 -14.81 -0.85 10.92
CA LYS A 94 -15.30 0.52 11.19
C LYS A 94 -14.25 1.38 11.87
N LYS A 95 -13.50 0.83 12.83
CA LYS A 95 -12.39 1.55 13.47
C LYS A 95 -11.19 1.72 12.55
N GLN A 96 -10.93 0.75 11.68
CA GLN A 96 -9.85 0.82 10.69
C GLN A 96 -10.10 1.92 9.65
N MET A 97 -11.36 2.19 9.30
CA MET A 97 -11.71 3.20 8.30
C MET A 97 -12.07 4.56 8.90
N LYS A 98 -12.34 4.65 10.20
CA LYS A 98 -12.76 5.89 10.85
C LYS A 98 -11.64 6.95 10.78
N ASP A 99 -12.01 8.15 10.31
CA ASP A 99 -11.14 9.33 10.25
C ASP A 99 -9.78 9.04 9.58
N SER A 100 -9.79 8.19 8.55
CA SER A 100 -8.57 7.70 7.91
C SER A 100 -8.51 8.06 6.43
N LYS A 101 -7.30 8.31 5.96
CA LYS A 101 -7.00 8.53 4.54
C LYS A 101 -5.97 7.51 4.09
N SER A 102 -6.09 7.01 2.86
CA SER A 102 -5.15 6.02 2.33
C SER A 102 -4.51 6.52 1.06
N VAL A 103 -3.19 6.33 0.93
CA VAL A 103 -2.44 6.51 -0.31
C VAL A 103 -1.83 5.16 -0.67
N GLN A 104 -2.14 4.67 -1.87
CA GLN A 104 -1.48 3.48 -2.41
C GLN A 104 -0.21 3.91 -3.13
N ILE A 105 0.89 3.22 -2.86
CA ILE A 105 2.19 3.52 -3.47
C ILE A 105 2.62 2.30 -4.28
N PHE A 106 2.66 2.48 -5.59
CA PHE A 106 3.07 1.48 -6.55
C PHE A 106 4.48 1.78 -7.06
N ARG A 107 5.35 0.78 -7.15
CA ARG A 107 6.67 0.91 -7.77
C ARG A 107 6.83 -0.11 -8.90
N ASN A 108 7.33 0.35 -10.03
CA ASN A 108 7.76 -0.48 -11.15
C ASN A 108 9.22 -0.17 -11.51
N ASP A 109 9.68 -0.63 -12.67
CA ASP A 109 11.07 -0.50 -13.10
C ASP A 109 11.52 0.96 -13.30
N GLN A 110 10.59 1.87 -13.55
CA GLN A 110 10.89 3.25 -13.93
C GLN A 110 10.36 4.28 -12.92
N HIS A 111 9.22 4.01 -12.29
CA HIS A 111 8.48 5.01 -11.53
C HIS A 111 8.02 4.52 -10.16
N ILE A 112 7.82 5.47 -9.27
CA ILE A 112 6.98 5.33 -8.08
C ILE A 112 5.73 6.20 -8.29
N ILE A 113 4.56 5.62 -8.05
CA ILE A 113 3.25 6.24 -8.25
C ILE A 113 2.53 6.27 -6.90
N PHE A 114 2.15 7.47 -6.45
CA PHE A 114 1.34 7.68 -5.26
C PHE A 114 -0.08 7.97 -5.72
N THR A 115 -1.00 7.07 -5.38
CA THR A 115 -2.40 7.17 -5.76
C THR A 115 -3.23 7.48 -4.50
N PRO A 116 -3.73 8.71 -4.36
CA PRO A 116 -4.67 9.04 -3.28
C PRO A 116 -5.97 8.26 -3.46
N THR A 117 -6.72 8.11 -2.38
CA THR A 117 -7.96 7.34 -2.38
C THR A 117 -9.11 8.10 -1.72
N LYS A 118 -10.32 7.69 -2.07
CA LYS A 118 -11.57 8.07 -1.42
C LYS A 118 -11.97 7.00 -0.43
N ASN A 119 -12.20 7.38 0.82
CA ASN A 119 -12.69 6.50 1.88
C ASN A 119 -14.23 6.48 1.87
N GLY A 120 -14.83 5.43 1.29
CA GLY A 120 -16.29 5.28 1.28
C GLY A 120 -16.86 4.48 2.46
N GLY A 121 -16.06 4.21 3.49
CA GLY A 121 -16.49 3.52 4.71
C GLY A 121 -16.76 2.02 4.52
N THR A 122 -17.50 1.41 5.45
CA THR A 122 -17.58 -0.05 5.58
C THR A 122 -18.76 -0.70 4.85
N SER A 123 -19.64 0.09 4.24
CA SER A 123 -20.92 -0.38 3.71
C SER A 123 -21.34 0.42 2.48
N GLY A 124 -22.23 -0.17 1.66
CA GLY A 124 -22.70 0.45 0.43
C GLY A 124 -21.82 0.13 -0.79
N HIS A 125 -22.19 0.69 -1.93
CA HIS A 125 -21.54 0.42 -3.22
C HIS A 125 -20.11 0.94 -3.30
N ASN A 126 -19.82 2.04 -2.59
CA ASN A 126 -18.51 2.70 -2.58
C ASN A 126 -17.65 2.30 -1.38
N ARG A 127 -17.95 1.18 -0.70
CA ARG A 127 -17.20 0.75 0.49
C ARG A 127 -15.71 0.54 0.19
N GLY A 128 -14.86 0.74 1.20
CA GLY A 128 -13.41 0.60 1.08
C GLY A 128 -12.73 1.90 0.65
N TYR A 129 -11.46 1.76 0.23
CA TYR A 129 -10.70 2.84 -0.37
C TYR A 129 -10.72 2.68 -1.89
N THR A 130 -11.22 3.68 -2.59
CA THR A 130 -11.26 3.70 -4.06
C THR A 130 -10.23 4.68 -4.59
N GLU A 131 -9.43 4.28 -5.57
CA GLU A 131 -8.40 5.15 -6.17
C GLU A 131 -9.00 6.40 -6.82
N ILE A 132 -8.34 7.54 -6.63
CA ILE A 132 -8.61 8.80 -7.35
C ILE A 132 -7.51 8.96 -8.40
N ALA A 133 -7.67 8.25 -9.53
CA ALA A 133 -6.62 8.03 -10.52
C ALA A 133 -6.11 9.33 -11.18
N GLU A 134 -6.97 10.35 -11.28
CA GLU A 134 -6.66 11.66 -11.84
C GLU A 134 -5.75 12.52 -10.96
N ARG A 135 -5.62 12.18 -9.66
CA ARG A 135 -4.78 12.90 -8.68
C ARG A 135 -3.48 12.16 -8.34
N LYS A 136 -3.10 11.17 -9.14
CA LYS A 136 -1.85 10.42 -8.93
C LYS A 136 -0.62 11.31 -9.07
N ILE A 137 0.37 11.09 -8.21
CA ILE A 137 1.69 11.73 -8.29
C ILE A 137 2.68 10.68 -8.80
N ILE A 138 3.36 10.96 -9.91
CA ILE A 138 4.33 10.05 -10.53
C ILE A 138 5.71 10.68 -10.43
N ILE A 139 6.68 9.92 -9.91
CA ILE A 139 8.09 10.32 -9.80
C ILE A 139 9.00 9.21 -10.32
N ASP A 140 10.25 9.55 -10.62
CA ASP A 140 11.29 8.57 -10.95
C ASP A 140 11.52 7.60 -9.79
N LYS A 141 11.82 6.34 -10.10
CA LYS A 141 12.09 5.28 -9.12
C LYS A 141 13.20 5.62 -8.12
N ASN A 142 14.19 6.42 -8.54
CA ASN A 142 15.34 6.80 -7.72
C ASN A 142 15.14 8.13 -6.98
N SER A 143 13.93 8.71 -7.03
CA SER A 143 13.64 9.94 -6.30
C SER A 143 13.72 9.73 -4.79
N GLU A 144 14.34 10.68 -4.10
CA GLU A 144 14.46 10.70 -2.63
C GLU A 144 13.30 11.42 -1.93
N ASN A 145 12.42 12.10 -2.67
CA ASN A 145 11.37 12.97 -2.14
C ASN A 145 10.06 12.24 -1.80
N LEU A 146 10.15 10.98 -1.34
CA LEU A 146 8.98 10.09 -1.18
C LEU A 146 8.00 10.60 -0.11
N ALA A 147 8.52 11.12 1.00
CA ALA A 147 7.74 11.67 2.10
C ALA A 147 6.90 12.86 1.64
N SER A 148 7.51 13.78 0.88
CA SER A 148 6.81 14.95 0.35
C SER A 148 5.66 14.52 -0.57
N CYS A 149 5.91 13.58 -1.49
CA CYS A 149 4.87 13.02 -2.36
C CYS A 149 3.76 12.31 -1.58
N LEU A 150 4.09 11.55 -0.54
CA LEU A 150 3.12 10.91 0.35
C LEU A 150 2.22 11.96 1.03
N LEU A 151 2.83 13.00 1.62
CA LEU A 151 2.11 14.05 2.32
C LEU A 151 1.24 14.88 1.37
N MET A 152 1.69 15.12 0.14
CA MET A 152 0.84 15.70 -0.90
C MET A 152 -0.32 14.76 -1.26
N GLY A 153 -0.08 13.46 -1.43
CA GLY A 153 -1.12 12.47 -1.67
C GLY A 153 -2.23 12.49 -0.61
N PHE A 154 -1.89 12.60 0.67
CA PHE A 154 -2.92 12.71 1.73
C PHE A 154 -3.78 13.97 1.65
N LYS A 155 -3.29 15.06 1.06
CA LYS A 155 -4.08 16.27 0.82
C LYS A 155 -5.09 16.09 -0.31
N GLU A 156 -4.82 15.17 -1.23
CA GLU A 156 -5.66 14.87 -2.39
C GLU A 156 -6.72 13.77 -2.12
N CYS A 157 -6.64 13.08 -0.98
CA CYS A 157 -7.63 12.07 -0.57
C CYS A 157 -8.98 12.66 -0.15
N GLU A 158 -10.05 11.87 -0.27
CA GLU A 158 -11.44 12.21 0.06
C GLU A 158 -12.05 11.32 1.15
#